data_AF-A0A5N3P7J1-F1
#
_entry.id   AF-A0A5N3P7J1-F1
#
_cell.length_a   1.000
_cell.length_b   1.000
_cell.length_c   1.000
_cell.angle_alpha   90.00
_cell.angle_beta   90.00
_cell.angle_gamma   90.00
#
_symmetry.space_group_name_H-M   'P 1'
#
loop_
_entity.id
_entity.type
_entity.pdbx_description
1 polymer ?
#
loop_
_entity_poly.entity_id
_entity_poly.type
_entity_poly.pdbx_seq_one_letter_code
_entity_poly.pdbx_strand_id
1 'polypeptide(L)' 'MIRFALPILAFVLCATAATAQIGPPTSQRPCAANRALVVKDGAVVLDTGPSTYARFVNSAAKCLVDQFPEPAWVPSSNN' A
#
# COMPACT_ATOMS: atom_id res chain seq x y z
N MET A 1 -0.63 -39.18 -20.03
CA MET A 1 -0.47 -37.71 -20.07
C MET A 1 -1.78 -36.96 -19.73
N ILE A 2 -2.97 -37.49 -20.05
CA ILE A 2 -4.28 -36.87 -19.75
C ILE A 2 -4.65 -36.76 -18.25
N ARG A 3 -4.06 -37.59 -17.39
CA ARG A 3 -4.40 -37.64 -15.94
C ARG A 3 -4.16 -36.34 -15.17
N PHE A 4 -3.25 -35.49 -15.65
CA PHE A 4 -2.96 -34.20 -15.04
C PHE A 4 -3.75 -33.04 -15.66
N ALA A 5 -4.42 -33.26 -16.80
CA ALA A 5 -5.16 -32.19 -17.48
C ALA A 5 -6.36 -31.69 -16.66
N LEU A 6 -7.07 -32.60 -15.99
CA LEU A 6 -8.23 -32.26 -15.16
C LEU A 6 -7.87 -31.39 -13.93
N PRO A 7 -6.89 -31.76 -13.08
CA PRO A 7 -6.53 -30.95 -11.92
C PRO A 7 -5.90 -29.60 -12.33
N ILE A 8 -5.15 -29.55 -13.43
CA ILE A 8 -4.58 -28.29 -13.94
C ILE A 8 -5.69 -27.35 -14.41
N LEU A 9 -6.66 -27.87 -15.16
CA LEU A 9 -7.80 -27.06 -15.62
C LEU A 9 -8.60 -26.52 -14.43
N ALA A 10 -8.86 -27.35 -13.41
CA ALA A 10 -9.56 -26.92 -12.20
C ALA A 10 -8.82 -25.81 -11.45
N PHE A 11 -7.48 -25.89 -11.38
CA PHE A 11 -6.66 -24.86 -10.74
C PHE A 11 -6.68 -23.53 -11.49
N VAL A 12 -6.65 -23.57 -12.83
CA VAL A 12 -6.74 -22.37 -13.68
C VAL A 12 -8.10 -21.68 -13.54
N LEU A 13 -9.20 -22.43 -13.40
CA LEU A 13 -10.52 -21.84 -13.17
C LEU A 13 -10.65 -21.10 -11.82
N CYS A 14 -9.83 -21.45 -10.82
CA CYS A 14 -9.80 -20.76 -9.53
C CYS A 14 -8.86 -19.55 -9.49
N ALA A 15 -8.09 -19.30 -10.55
CA ALA A 15 -7.21 -18.14 -10.63
C ALA A 15 -8.06 -16.87 -10.82
N THR A 16 -8.30 -16.15 -9.72
CA THR A 16 -8.94 -14.83 -9.76
C THR A 16 -7.95 -13.79 -10.27
N ALA A 17 -8.44 -12.81 -11.02
CA ALA A 17 -7.61 -11.69 -11.46
C ALA A 17 -7.10 -10.92 -10.24
N ALA A 18 -5.78 -10.72 -10.15
CA ALA A 18 -5.19 -9.85 -9.15
C ALA A 18 -5.55 -8.39 -9.49
N THR A 19 -6.68 -7.92 -8.97
CA THR A 19 -7.02 -6.50 -9.03
C THR A 19 -6.20 -5.76 -7.98
N ALA A 20 -5.70 -4.58 -8.31
CA ALA A 20 -5.07 -3.70 -7.34
C ALA A 20 -6.16 -3.20 -6.37
N GLN A 21 -6.41 -3.97 -5.30
CA GLN A 21 -7.37 -3.60 -4.28
C GLN A 21 -6.81 -2.40 -3.51
N ILE A 22 -7.40 -1.23 -3.76
CA ILE A 22 -7.10 -0.03 -2.98
C ILE A 22 -7.60 -0.30 -1.56
N GLY A 23 -6.68 -0.30 -0.59
CA GLY A 23 -7.03 -0.44 0.82
C GLY A 23 -7.92 0.71 1.31
N PRO A 24 -8.39 0.68 2.56
CA PRO A 24 -9.15 1.79 3.12
C PRO A 24 -8.37 3.10 2.98
N PRO A 25 -9.03 4.20 2.56
CA PRO A 25 -8.34 5.48 2.41
C PRO A 25 -7.74 5.91 3.75
N THR A 26 -6.61 6.59 3.71
CA THR A 26 -5.92 7.14 4.88
C THR A 26 -6.85 7.97 5.76
N SER A 27 -7.79 8.69 5.14
CA SER A 27 -8.81 9.49 5.81
C SER A 27 -9.77 8.69 6.70
N GLN A 28 -9.92 7.39 6.46
CA GLN A 28 -10.75 6.50 7.27
C GLN A 28 -9.95 5.80 8.38
N ARG A 29 -8.64 6.06 8.50
CA ARG A 29 -7.75 5.47 9.50
C ARG A 29 -7.30 6.52 10.53
N PRO A 30 -7.11 6.14 11.81
CA PRO A 30 -6.53 7.04 12.80
C PRO A 30 -5.12 7.51 12.42
N CYS A 31 -4.75 8.74 12.80
CA CYS A 31 -3.43 9.31 12.54
C CYS A 31 -2.30 8.38 13.04
N ALA A 32 -2.45 7.85 14.25
CA ALA A 32 -1.51 6.91 14.85
C ALA A 32 -1.34 5.61 14.03
N ALA A 33 -2.41 5.10 13.41
CA ALA A 33 -2.35 3.91 12.58
C ALA A 33 -1.59 4.17 11.26
N ASN A 34 -1.84 5.30 10.62
CA ASN A 34 -1.11 5.72 9.42
C ASN A 34 0.37 5.94 9.74
N ARG A 35 0.70 6.60 10.85
CA ARG A 35 2.08 6.80 11.32
C ARG A 35 2.78 5.47 11.63
N ALA A 36 2.09 4.54 12.28
CA ALA A 36 2.65 3.22 12.60
C ALA A 36 3.09 2.44 11.34
N LEU A 37 2.34 2.56 10.23
CA LEU A 37 2.74 1.96 8.96
C LEU A 37 4.06 2.54 8.44
N VAL A 38 4.18 3.87 8.43
CA VAL A 38 5.41 4.56 7.97
C VAL A 38 6.61 4.19 8.85
N VAL A 39 6.41 4.11 10.17
CA VAL A 39 7.47 3.71 11.11
C VAL A 39 7.88 2.25 10.90
N LYS A 40 6.92 1.34 10.72
CA LYS A 40 7.15 -0.10 10.56
C LYS A 40 7.87 -0.43 9.26
N ASP A 41 7.41 0.13 8.15
CA ASP A 41 7.89 -0.23 6.80
C ASP A 41 8.96 0.74 6.26
N GLY A 42 9.14 1.87 6.93
CA GLY A 42 10.16 2.87 6.66
C GLY A 42 9.89 3.77 5.46
N ALA A 43 9.24 3.25 4.42
CA ALA A 43 8.73 4.01 3.29
C ALA A 43 7.40 3.43 2.81
N VAL A 44 6.34 4.24 2.84
CA VAL A 44 4.98 3.80 2.50
C VAL A 44 4.33 4.82 1.58
N VAL A 45 3.59 4.34 0.59
CA VAL A 45 2.72 5.19 -0.23
C VAL A 45 1.35 5.24 0.44
N LEU A 46 0.91 6.44 0.78
CA LEU A 46 -0.38 6.72 1.39
C LEU A 46 -1.20 7.59 0.41
N ASP A 47 -2.50 7.36 0.35
CA ASP A 47 -3.39 8.27 -0.36
C ASP A 47 -3.42 9.63 0.33
N THR A 48 -3.50 10.69 -0.46
CA THR A 48 -3.67 12.08 0.00
C THR A 48 -5.01 12.66 -0.47
N GLY A 49 -5.80 11.86 -1.19
CA GLY A 49 -7.08 12.19 -1.81
C GLY A 49 -7.61 10.99 -2.61
N PRO A 50 -8.76 11.12 -3.31
CA PRO A 50 -9.40 9.99 -3.98
C PRO A 50 -8.54 9.27 -5.03
N SER A 51 -7.60 9.97 -5.63
CA SER A 51 -6.69 9.45 -6.67
C SER A 51 -5.27 10.02 -6.57
N THR A 52 -4.95 10.68 -5.46
CA THR A 52 -3.62 11.27 -5.23
C THR A 52 -2.91 10.51 -4.13
N TYR A 53 -1.59 10.38 -4.26
CA TYR A 53 -0.76 9.62 -3.36
C TYR A 53 0.54 10.35 -3.11
N ALA A 54 1.07 10.22 -1.90
CA ALA A 54 2.41 10.66 -1.56
C ALA A 54 3.18 9.54 -0.86
N ARG A 55 4.49 9.59 -1.00
CA ARG A 55 5.41 8.66 -0.34
C ARG A 55 5.89 9.28 0.97
N PHE A 56 5.62 8.60 2.07
CA PHE A 56 6.02 9.00 3.42
C PHE A 56 7.17 8.12 3.88
N VAL A 57 8.19 8.74 4.48
CA VAL A 57 9.38 8.06 4.96
C VAL A 57 9.60 8.33 6.44
N ASN A 58 10.16 7.36 7.17
CA ASN A 58 10.50 7.54 8.58
C ASN A 58 11.90 8.16 8.81
N SER A 59 12.75 8.19 7.78
CA SER A 59 14.13 8.64 7.85
C SER A 59 14.68 9.01 6.48
N ALA A 60 15.68 9.89 6.44
CA ALA A 60 16.33 10.33 5.20
C ALA A 60 16.98 9.16 4.42
N ALA A 61 17.41 8.10 5.11
CA ALA A 61 17.97 6.89 4.49
C ALA A 61 16.96 6.12 3.61
N LYS A 62 15.67 6.45 3.71
CA LYS A 62 14.60 5.87 2.88
C LYS A 62 14.18 6.78 1.74
N CYS A 63 14.73 7.99 1.63
CA CYS A 63 14.54 8.87 0.47
C CYS A 63 15.16 8.24 -0.79
N LEU A 64 14.67 8.66 -1.95
CA LEU A 64 15.33 8.33 -3.22
C LEU A 64 16.60 9.18 -3.38
N VAL A 65 17.40 8.87 -4.40
CA VAL A 65 18.54 9.72 -4.77
C VAL A 65 18.04 11.14 -5.04
N ASP A 66 18.78 12.13 -4.56
CA ASP A 66 18.46 13.57 -4.65
C ASP A 66 17.13 13.99 -3.99
N GLN A 67 16.66 13.22 -3.00
CA GLN A 67 15.51 13.62 -2.18
C GLN A 67 15.89 13.77 -0.71
N PHE A 68 15.20 14.68 -0.02
CA PHE A 68 15.28 14.88 1.41
C PHE A 68 13.88 14.81 2.03
N PRO A 69 13.76 14.36 3.29
CA PRO A 69 12.47 14.31 3.96
C PRO A 69 12.04 15.72 4.38
N GLU A 70 10.75 16.01 4.21
CA GLU A 70 10.11 17.25 4.68
C GLU A 70 8.90 16.87 5.56
N PRO A 71 8.54 17.66 6.58
CA PRO A 71 7.30 17.44 7.33
C PRO A 71 6.08 17.44 6.39
N ALA A 72 5.26 16.40 6.50
CA ALA A 72 4.08 16.22 5.67
C ALA A 72 2.93 15.60 6.48
N TRP A 73 1.70 15.86 6.01
CA TRP A 73 0.47 15.42 6.66
C TRP A 73 -0.48 14.81 5.63
N VAL A 74 -1.30 13.86 6.09
CA VAL A 74 -2.38 13.26 5.30
C VAL A 74 -3.69 13.35 6.08
N PRO A 75 -4.84 13.38 5.40
CA PRO A 75 -6.12 13.22 6.06
C PRO A 75 -6.17 11.93 6.88
N SER A 76 -6.72 12.03 8.09
CA SER A 76 -6.97 10.90 8.99
C SER A 76 -8.33 11.08 9.66
N SER A 77 -8.85 10.01 10.26
CA SER A 77 -10.14 10.06 10.94
C SER A 77 -10.09 10.81 12.29
N ASN A 78 -8.89 11.05 12.82
CA ASN A 78 -8.62 11.82 14.03
C ASN A 78 -7.23 12.49 14.00
N ASN A 79 -6.96 13.37 14.97
CA ASN A 79 -5.67 14.02 15.21
C ASN A 79 -4.84 13.25 16.24
#